data_AF-A0A6B0SD60-F1
#
_entry.id   AF-A0A6B0SD60-F1
#
_cell.length_a   1.000
_cell.length_b   1.000
_cell.length_c   1.000
_cell.angle_alpha   90.00
_cell.angle_beta   90.00
_cell.angle_gamma   90.00
#
_symmetry.space_group_name_H-M   'P 1'
#
loop_
_entity.id
_entity.type
_entity.pdbx_description
1 polymer ?
#
loop_
_entity_poly.entity_id
_entity_poly.type
_entity_poly.pdbx_seq_one_letter_code
_entity_poly.pdbx_strand_id
1 'polypeptide(L)' 'METESTFHTYVQPVVHPQCTPFCTELTGIIRAMVDGQPSLQQVLERGDEWTARKGLFDPNVR' A
#
# COMPACT_ATOMS: atom_id res chain seq x y z
N MET A 1 -11.30 -20.94 4.60
CA MET A 1 -10.17 -20.16 5.17
C MET A 1 -10.52 -18.73 4.85
N GLU A 2 -10.72 -17.90 5.89
CA GLU A 2 -11.23 -16.54 5.74
C GLU A 2 -10.09 -15.54 6.00
N THR A 3 -10.15 -14.37 5.38
CA THR A 3 -9.17 -13.31 5.62
C THR A 3 -9.44 -12.65 6.98
N GLU A 4 -8.49 -12.74 7.91
CA GLU A 4 -8.64 -12.16 9.26
C GLU A 4 -8.47 -10.64 9.28
N SER A 5 -7.60 -10.09 8.42
CA SER A 5 -7.48 -8.65 8.20
C SER A 5 -6.70 -8.28 6.94
N THR A 6 -6.89 -7.05 6.45
CA THR A 6 -6.23 -6.54 5.25
C THR A 6 -5.69 -5.13 5.50
N PHE A 7 -4.46 -4.87 5.05
CA PHE A 7 -3.91 -3.53 4.86
C PHE A 7 -3.77 -3.27 3.36
N HIS A 8 -4.33 -2.17 2.87
CA HIS A 8 -4.26 -1.80 1.47
C HIS A 8 -4.27 -0.28 1.33
N THR A 9 -3.34 0.26 0.53
CA THR A 9 -3.25 1.69 0.26
C THR A 9 -2.56 1.93 -1.08
N TYR A 10 -2.89 3.05 -1.73
CA TYR A 10 -2.18 3.51 -2.91
C TYR A 10 -0.98 4.39 -2.50
N VAL A 11 0.04 4.41 -3.35
CA VAL A 11 1.26 5.19 -3.14
C VAL A 11 1.41 6.19 -4.28
N GLN A 12 1.79 7.42 -3.96
CA GLN A 12 2.11 8.40 -4.99
C GLN A 12 3.52 8.13 -5.58
N PRO A 13 3.64 7.80 -6.88
CA PRO A 13 4.95 7.62 -7.51
C PRO A 13 5.69 8.95 -7.65
N VAL A 14 6.99 8.94 -7.32
CA VAL A 14 7.84 10.14 -7.30
C VAL A 14 8.70 10.26 -8.57
N VAL A 15 9.30 9.16 -9.04
CA VAL A 15 10.22 9.17 -10.19
C VAL A 15 9.48 9.28 -11.53
N HIS A 16 8.41 8.49 -11.70
CA HIS A 16 7.52 8.53 -12.85
C HIS A 16 6.09 8.81 -12.37
N PRO A 17 5.72 10.08 -12.12
CA PRO A 17 4.44 10.40 -11.49
C PRO A 17 3.24 9.94 -12.33
N GLN A 18 3.34 9.97 -13.66
CA GLN A 18 2.21 9.70 -14.54
C GLN A 18 2.02 8.20 -14.78
N CYS A 19 0.83 7.68 -14.49
CA CYS A 19 0.45 6.33 -14.89
C CYS A 19 0.30 6.29 -16.43
N THR A 20 1.08 5.44 -17.09
CA THR A 20 0.97 5.22 -18.54
C THR A 20 -0.30 4.44 -18.88
N PRO A 21 -0.82 4.53 -20.12
CA PRO A 21 -1.96 3.73 -20.55
C PRO A 21 -1.77 2.23 -20.29
N PHE A 22 -0.60 1.68 -20.62
CA PHE A 22 -0.26 0.28 -20.32
C PHE A 22 -0.34 -0.05 -18.82
N CYS A 23 0.22 0.80 -17.96
CA CYS A 23 0.17 0.58 -16.51
C CYS A 23 -1.27 0.61 -15.98
N THR A 24 -2.07 1.56 -16.44
CA THR A 24 -3.49 1.68 -16.07
C THR A 24 -4.32 0.51 -16.60
N GLU A 25 -4.12 0.09 -17.85
CA GLU A 25 -4.82 -1.06 -18.44
C GLU A 25 -4.49 -2.37 -17.71
N LEU A 26 -3.23 -2.56 -17.32
CA LEU A 26 -2.77 -3.76 -16.63
C LEU A 26 -3.25 -3.83 -15.17
N THR A 27 -3.22 -2.70 -14.46
CA THR A 27 -3.44 -2.68 -13.00
C THR A 27 -4.82 -2.17 -12.59
N GLY A 28 -5.54 -1.48 -13.49
CA GLY A 28 -6.75 -0.73 -13.19
C GLY A 28 -6.51 0.57 -12.41
N ILE A 29 -5.26 0.91 -12.08
CA ILE A 29 -4.94 2.10 -11.28
C ILE A 29 -4.85 3.33 -12.19
N ILE A 30 -5.71 4.31 -11.94
CA ILE A 30 -5.72 5.61 -12.63
C ILE A 30 -4.98 6.67 -11.81
N ARG A 31 -4.56 7.74 -12.49
CA ARG A 31 -3.88 8.90 -11.88
C ARG A 31 -4.61 9.45 -10.64
N ALA A 32 -5.94 9.56 -10.70
CA ALA A 32 -6.75 10.07 -9.59
C ALA A 32 -6.70 9.19 -8.32
N MET A 33 -6.26 7.93 -8.40
CA MET A 33 -6.15 7.03 -7.24
C MET A 33 -4.82 7.20 -6.51
N VAL A 34 -3.76 7.64 -7.20
CA VAL A 34 -2.41 7.81 -6.66
C VAL A 34 -2.07 9.27 -6.35
N ASP A 35 -2.82 10.22 -6.90
CA ASP A 35 -2.58 11.65 -6.68
C ASP A 35 -2.93 12.08 -5.25
N GLY A 36 -1.96 12.73 -4.58
CA GLY A 36 -2.11 13.16 -3.20
C GLY A 36 -1.99 12.03 -2.18
N GLN A 37 -1.70 10.80 -2.62
CA GLN A 37 -1.43 9.68 -1.72
C GLN A 37 -0.05 9.86 -1.04
N PRO A 38 0.19 9.15 0.06
CA PRO A 38 1.49 9.22 0.73
C PRO A 38 2.61 8.67 -0.17
N SER A 39 3.83 9.11 0.13
CA SER A 39 5.04 8.52 -0.46
C SER A 39 5.23 7.07 -0.01
N LEU A 40 6.07 6.32 -0.74
CA LEU A 40 6.38 4.93 -0.40
C LEU A 40 6.91 4.80 1.04
N GLN A 41 7.81 5.71 1.46
CA GLN A 41 8.36 5.70 2.81
C GLN A 41 7.27 5.79 3.88
N GLN A 42 6.35 6.76 3.73
CA GLN A 42 5.24 6.95 4.68
C GLN A 42 4.28 5.76 4.69
N VAL A 43 4.07 5.09 3.56
CA VAL A 43 3.24 3.89 3.49
C VAL A 43 3.91 2.69 4.19
N LEU A 44 5.24 2.54 4.06
CA LEU A 44 5.98 1.50 4.77
C LEU A 44 5.90 1.70 6.29
N GLU A 45 6.08 2.93 6.77
CA GLU A 45 5.90 3.27 8.20
C GLU A 45 4.49 2.89 8.70
N ARG A 46 3.44 3.20 7.91
CA ARG A 46 2.05 2.79 8.23
C ARG A 46 1.85 1.28 8.21
N GLY A 47 2.54 0.57 7.31
CA GLY A 47 2.53 -0.89 7.21
C GLY A 47 3.15 -1.53 8.45
N ASP A 48 4.26 -0.98 8.94
CA ASP A 48 4.90 -1.41 10.19
C ASP A 48 3.97 -1.16 11.39
N GLU A 49 3.35 0.02 11.48
CA GLU A 49 2.37 0.31 12.53
C GLU A 49 1.15 -0.62 12.47
N TRP A 50 0.69 -1.00 11.28
CA TRP A 50 -0.41 -1.95 11.11
C TRP A 50 0.00 -3.34 11.62
N THR A 51 1.19 -3.80 11.24
CA THR A 51 1.77 -5.09 11.65
C THR A 51 1.94 -5.15 13.17
N ALA A 52 2.46 -4.07 13.78
CA ALA A 52 2.58 -3.92 15.23
C ALA A 52 1.22 -3.99 15.94
N ARG A 53 0.20 -3.26 15.43
CA ARG A 53 -1.16 -3.28 16.00
C ARG A 53 -1.82 -4.64 15.92
N LYS A 54 -1.44 -5.46 14.95
CA LYS A 54 -1.89 -6.85 14.82
C LYS A 54 -1.11 -7.83 15.68
N GLY A 55 -0.09 -7.37 16.40
CA GLY A 55 0.77 -8.22 17.22
C GLY A 55 1.71 -9.10 16.39
N LEU A 56 1.81 -8.90 15.08
CA LEU A 56 2.55 -9.77 14.16
C LEU A 56 4.09 -9.65 14.30
N PHE A 57 4.57 -8.72 15.13
CA PHE A 57 5.97 -8.65 15.54
C PHE A 57 6.29 -9.46 16.80
N ASP A 58 5.28 -10.00 17.48
CA ASP A 58 5.50 -10.90 18.61
C ASP A 58 5.90 -12.28 18.07
N PRO A 59 7.10 -12.80 18.40
CA PRO A 59 7.54 -14.12 17.99
C PRO A 59 6.65 -15.26 18.53
N ASN A 60 5.70 -14.96 19.42
CA ASN A 60 4.74 -15.91 19.96
C ASN A 60 3.34 -15.84 19.33
N VAL A 61 3.11 -14.95 18.35
CA VAL A 61 1.87 -15.00 17.56
C VAL A 61 1.85 -16.29 16.74
N ARG A 62 0.81 -17.10 16.98
CA ARG A 62 0.54 -18.36 16.27
C ARG A 62 -0.21 -18.14 14.98
#